data_AF-A0A933P4R9-F1
#
_entry.id   AF-A0A933P4R9-F1
#
_cell.length_a   1.000
_cell.length_b   1.000
_cell.length_c   1.000
_cell.angle_alpha   90.00
_cell.angle_beta   90.00
_cell.angle_gamma   90.00
#
_symmetry.space_group_name_H-M   'P 1'
#
loop_
_entity.id
_entity.type
_entity.pdbx_description
1 polymer ?
#
loop_
_entity_poly.entity_id
_entity_poly.type
_entity_poly.pdbx_seq_one_letter_code
_entity_poly.pdbx_strand_id
1 'polypeptide(L)'
;MTERSARDRATDAATVSAYRMGSLAARLMPGPVAAMAATSLGFGASFANAERREMIERHIRRVNPNLRGASVRVAVQQAFDSYARYYVESFRLPSLSKRTVDRAFSVDGFHHITDALELGNGCIFALPHLGGWEWAGRWMTDQGYRLTVVVEALEPPELFQWFADLRKELGMTVVPTGPQAGA
;
A
#
# COMPACT_ATOMS: atom_id res chain seq x y z
N MET A 1 -12.16 -8.11 -25.52
CA MET A 1 -10.83 -7.54 -25.21
C MET A 1 -10.52 -6.54 -26.30
N THR A 2 -10.76 -5.25 -26.02
CA THR A 2 -10.58 -4.16 -27.00
C THR A 2 -9.08 -3.94 -27.19
N GLU A 3 -8.58 -3.91 -28.43
CA GLU A 3 -7.17 -3.62 -28.70
C GLU A 3 -6.80 -2.23 -28.14
N ARG A 4 -5.83 -2.19 -27.22
CA ARG A 4 -5.30 -0.93 -26.67
C ARG A 4 -4.65 -0.10 -27.79
N SER A 5 -4.85 1.21 -27.80
CA SER A 5 -4.19 2.07 -28.78
C SER A 5 -2.68 2.19 -28.52
N ALA A 6 -1.92 2.70 -29.50
CA ALA A 6 -0.49 2.97 -29.30
C ALA A 6 -0.24 4.00 -28.18
N ARG A 7 -1.16 4.96 -28.01
CA ARG A 7 -1.12 5.96 -26.93
C ARG A 7 -1.37 5.33 -25.56
N ASP A 8 -2.31 4.39 -25.49
CA ASP A 8 -2.61 3.67 -24.24
C ASP A 8 -1.39 2.85 -23.82
N ARG A 9 -0.80 2.09 -24.76
CA ARG A 9 0.44 1.33 -24.49
C ARG A 9 1.60 2.19 -24.02
N ALA A 10 1.80 3.37 -24.61
CA ALA A 10 2.84 4.30 -24.18
C ALA A 10 2.59 4.83 -22.76
N THR A 11 1.34 5.13 -22.43
CA THR A 11 0.92 5.61 -21.09
C THR A 11 1.07 4.50 -20.04
N ASP A 12 0.70 3.27 -20.39
CA ASP A 12 0.87 2.07 -19.57
C ASP A 12 2.36 1.84 -19.26
N ALA A 13 3.21 1.84 -20.30
CA ALA A 13 4.64 1.67 -20.14
C ALA A 13 5.28 2.76 -19.27
N ALA A 14 4.85 4.02 -19.45
CA ALA A 14 5.28 5.13 -18.61
C ALA A 14 4.87 4.93 -17.14
N THR A 15 3.64 4.49 -16.90
CA THR A 15 3.12 4.23 -15.55
C THR A 15 3.90 3.12 -14.87
N VAL A 16 4.08 1.98 -15.53
CA VAL A 16 4.87 0.84 -15.00
C VAL A 16 6.31 1.27 -14.71
N SER A 17 6.92 2.03 -15.62
CA SER A 17 8.28 2.54 -15.44
C SER A 17 8.38 3.49 -14.26
N ALA A 18 7.40 4.38 -14.06
CA ALA A 18 7.35 5.27 -12.91
C ALA A 18 7.30 4.51 -11.57
N TYR A 19 6.47 3.46 -11.47
CA TYR A 19 6.43 2.61 -10.28
C TYR A 19 7.76 1.89 -10.02
N ARG A 20 8.36 1.30 -11.06
CA ARG A 20 9.65 0.62 -10.95
C ARG A 20 10.77 1.56 -10.51
N MET A 21 10.87 2.73 -11.13
CA MET A 21 11.88 3.74 -10.77
C MET A 21 11.65 4.30 -9.37
N GLY A 22 10.39 4.61 -9.03
CA GLY A 22 10.03 5.07 -7.69
C GLY A 22 10.39 4.04 -6.62
N SER A 23 10.18 2.76 -6.91
CA SER A 23 10.57 1.69 -5.99
C SER A 23 12.08 1.53 -5.86
N LEU A 24 12.82 1.54 -6.97
CA LEU A 24 14.28 1.49 -6.93
C LEU A 24 14.86 2.67 -6.13
N ALA A 25 14.38 3.89 -6.40
CA ALA A 25 14.80 5.07 -5.66
C ALA A 25 14.49 4.94 -4.17
N ALA A 26 13.29 4.48 -3.82
CA ALA A 26 12.89 4.25 -2.44
C ALA A 26 13.79 3.24 -1.72
N ARG A 27 14.07 2.08 -2.33
CA ARG A 27 14.92 1.02 -1.76
C ARG A 27 16.33 1.51 -1.38
N LEU A 28 16.85 2.51 -2.10
CA LEU A 28 18.17 3.09 -1.89
C LEU A 28 18.17 4.22 -0.84
N MET A 29 17.01 4.74 -0.43
CA MET A 29 16.91 5.85 0.51
C MET A 29 17.07 5.42 1.97
N PRO A 30 17.99 6.08 2.73
CA PRO A 30 18.00 5.99 4.19
C PRO A 30 16.69 6.46 4.81
N GLY A 31 16.33 5.93 5.98
CA GLY A 31 15.05 6.20 6.65
C GLY A 31 14.68 7.68 6.81
N PRO A 32 15.59 8.54 7.32
CA PRO A 32 15.29 9.97 7.44
C PRO A 32 15.01 10.65 6.11
N VAL A 33 15.75 10.28 5.06
CA VAL A 33 15.58 10.82 3.70
C VAL A 33 14.23 10.39 3.12
N ALA A 34 13.86 9.12 3.32
CA ALA A 34 12.57 8.60 2.90
C ALA A 34 11.39 9.32 3.58
N ALA A 35 11.50 9.61 4.88
CA ALA A 35 10.47 10.36 5.61
C ALA A 35 10.30 11.80 5.09
N MET A 36 11.43 12.48 4.80
CA MET A 36 11.40 13.80 4.17
C MET A 36 10.79 13.75 2.77
N ALA A 37 11.18 12.76 1.95
CA ALA A 37 10.64 12.57 0.61
C ALA A 37 9.13 12.33 0.64
N ALA A 38 8.64 11.47 1.54
CA ALA A 38 7.20 11.22 1.72
C ALA A 38 6.43 12.50 2.06
N THR A 39 6.96 13.33 2.97
CA THR A 39 6.34 14.60 3.36
C THR A 39 6.27 15.57 2.17
N SER A 40 7.37 15.72 1.44
CA SER A 40 7.41 16.59 0.25
C SER A 40 6.47 16.11 -0.86
N LEU A 41 6.38 14.79 -1.08
CA LEU A 41 5.47 14.19 -2.05
C LEU A 41 4.00 14.39 -1.65
N GLY A 42 3.66 14.18 -0.38
CA GLY A 42 2.31 14.40 0.14
C GLY A 42 1.87 15.86 0.00
N PHE A 43 2.75 16.80 0.37
CA PHE A 43 2.53 18.22 0.17
C PHE A 43 2.31 18.54 -1.32
N GLY A 44 3.25 18.17 -2.20
CA GLY A 44 3.17 18.44 -3.63
C GLY A 44 1.92 17.83 -4.30
N ALA A 45 1.58 16.58 -3.98
CA ALA A 45 0.41 15.90 -4.51
C ALA A 45 -0.91 16.62 -4.13
N SER A 46 -0.97 17.21 -2.94
CA SER A 46 -2.14 17.95 -2.47
C SER A 46 -2.42 19.23 -3.29
N PHE A 47 -1.38 19.86 -3.87
CA PHE A 47 -1.51 21.03 -4.74
C PHE A 47 -1.71 20.65 -6.20
N ALA A 48 -1.11 19.56 -6.64
CA ALA A 48 -1.18 19.11 -8.03
C ALA A 48 -2.56 18.52 -8.40
N ASN A 49 -3.39 18.13 -7.43
CA ASN A 49 -4.65 17.43 -7.70
C ASN A 49 -5.84 17.96 -6.88
N ALA A 50 -6.45 19.05 -7.37
CA ALA A 50 -7.61 19.68 -6.74
C ALA A 50 -8.83 18.74 -6.65
N GLU A 51 -9.07 17.92 -7.67
CA GLU A 51 -10.20 16.96 -7.69
C GLU A 51 -10.05 15.90 -6.59
N ARG A 52 -8.87 15.30 -6.44
CA ARG A 52 -8.59 14.35 -5.36
C ARG A 52 -8.68 15.01 -4.00
N ARG A 53 -8.23 16.26 -3.88
CA ARG A 53 -8.35 17.02 -2.63
C ARG A 53 -9.81 17.19 -2.22
N GLU A 54 -10.68 17.56 -3.15
CA GLU A 54 -12.11 17.69 -2.90
C GLU A 54 -12.76 16.35 -2.53
N MET A 55 -12.38 15.27 -3.23
CA MET A 55 -12.84 13.91 -2.91
C MET A 55 -12.46 13.51 -1.48
N ILE A 56 -11.21 13.71 -1.07
CA ILE A 56 -10.73 13.41 0.28
C ILE A 56 -11.47 14.25 1.31
N GLU A 57 -11.70 15.54 1.04
CA GLU A 57 -12.49 16.43 1.91
C GLU A 57 -13.92 15.90 2.12
N ARG A 58 -14.58 15.44 1.05
CA ARG A 58 -15.90 14.80 1.12
C ARG A 58 -15.89 13.52 1.96
N HIS A 59 -14.84 12.71 1.88
CA HIS A 59 -14.69 11.51 2.71
C HIS A 59 -14.45 11.87 4.18
N ILE A 60 -13.57 12.83 4.47
CA ILE A 60 -13.27 13.28 5.83
C ILE A 60 -14.52 13.83 6.52
N ARG A 61 -15.35 14.60 5.81
CA ARG A 61 -16.63 15.09 6.35
C ARG A 61 -17.62 13.98 6.68
N ARG A 62 -17.55 12.83 5.99
CA ARG A 62 -18.38 11.65 6.30
C ARG A 62 -17.85 10.91 7.53
N VAL A 63 -16.53 10.75 7.62
CA VAL A 63 -15.87 10.08 8.75
C VAL A 63 -16.00 10.89 10.04
N ASN A 64 -15.79 12.20 9.96
CA ASN A 64 -15.96 13.11 11.10
C ASN A 64 -16.80 14.34 10.68
N PRO A 65 -18.12 14.27 10.86
CA PRO A 65 -19.04 15.35 10.55
C PRO A 65 -18.90 16.59 11.43
N ASN A 66 -17.99 16.61 12.41
CA ASN A 66 -17.78 17.76 13.31
C ASN A 66 -16.57 18.63 12.91
N LEU A 67 -15.70 18.17 12.00
CA LEU A 67 -14.57 18.97 11.53
C LEU A 67 -15.04 20.17 10.68
N ARG A 68 -14.45 21.36 10.89
CA ARG A 68 -14.84 22.61 10.22
C ARG A 68 -13.61 23.43 9.83
N GLY A 69 -13.73 24.24 8.78
CA GLY A 69 -12.74 25.23 8.39
C GLY A 69 -11.32 24.66 8.27
N ALA A 70 -10.39 25.19 9.06
CA ALA A 70 -8.97 24.81 9.01
C ALA A 70 -8.71 23.34 9.38
N SER A 71 -9.48 22.75 10.31
CA SER A 71 -9.23 21.37 10.74
C SER A 71 -9.55 20.35 9.64
N VAL A 72 -10.52 20.65 8.77
CA VAL A 72 -10.77 19.85 7.55
C VAL A 72 -9.57 19.92 6.62
N ARG A 73 -9.02 21.11 6.38
CA ARG A 73 -7.85 21.28 5.49
C ARG A 73 -6.60 20.55 6.01
N VAL A 74 -6.40 20.56 7.32
CA VAL A 74 -5.31 19.82 7.98
C VAL A 74 -5.52 18.31 7.82
N ALA A 75 -6.72 17.80 8.09
CA ALA A 75 -7.02 16.38 7.92
C ALA A 75 -6.86 15.91 6.46
N VAL A 76 -7.26 16.74 5.49
CA VAL A 76 -7.04 16.46 4.07
C VAL A 76 -5.55 16.37 3.76
N GLN A 77 -4.74 17.30 4.27
CA GLN A 77 -3.29 17.26 4.07
C GLN A 77 -2.67 16.00 4.69
N GLN A 78 -3.07 15.66 5.91
CA GLN A 78 -2.60 14.46 6.60
C GLN A 78 -2.94 13.18 5.83
N ALA A 79 -4.07 13.13 5.12
CA ALA A 79 -4.41 12.00 4.27
C ALA A 79 -3.45 11.87 3.07
N PHE A 80 -3.09 12.98 2.40
CA PHE A 80 -2.07 12.98 1.34
C PHE A 80 -0.70 12.55 1.88
N ASP A 81 -0.29 13.10 3.03
CA ASP A 81 1.00 12.78 3.65
C ASP A 81 1.06 11.30 4.04
N SER A 82 -0.02 10.76 4.61
CA SER A 82 -0.13 9.34 4.94
C SER A 82 -0.07 8.44 3.70
N TYR A 83 -0.71 8.85 2.61
CA TYR A 83 -0.72 8.08 1.35
C TYR A 83 0.65 8.09 0.66
N ALA A 84 1.34 9.23 0.66
CA ALA A 84 2.71 9.32 0.17
C ALA A 84 3.67 8.47 1.01
N ARG A 85 3.55 8.53 2.33
CA ARG A 85 4.31 7.68 3.26
C ARG A 85 4.05 6.20 3.01
N TYR A 86 2.80 5.81 2.79
CA TYR A 86 2.45 4.42 2.47
C TYR A 86 3.27 3.89 1.28
N TYR A 87 3.31 4.61 0.15
CA TYR A 87 4.07 4.16 -1.01
C TYR A 87 5.57 4.14 -0.78
N VAL A 88 6.13 5.23 -0.23
CA VAL A 88 7.57 5.33 0.02
C VAL A 88 8.04 4.20 0.94
N GLU A 89 7.32 3.95 2.03
CA GLU A 89 7.70 2.90 2.97
C GLU A 89 7.44 1.49 2.43
N SER A 90 6.36 1.27 1.68
CA SER A 90 6.07 -0.04 1.07
C SER A 90 7.13 -0.42 0.04
N PHE A 91 7.62 0.55 -0.74
CA PHE A 91 8.68 0.28 -1.71
C PHE A 91 10.05 0.06 -1.07
N ARG A 92 10.30 0.64 0.10
CA ARG A 92 11.51 0.37 0.89
C ARG A 92 11.52 -1.01 1.51
N LEU A 93 10.34 -1.53 1.84
CA LEU A 93 10.17 -2.73 2.64
C LEU A 93 11.00 -3.94 2.18
N PRO A 94 11.12 -4.24 0.87
CA PRO A 94 11.95 -5.35 0.41
C PRO A 94 13.46 -5.20 0.65
N SER A 95 13.99 -3.99 0.85
CA SER A 95 15.41 -3.78 1.19
C SER A 95 15.67 -3.78 2.70
N LEU A 96 14.62 -3.84 3.53
CA LEU A 96 14.75 -3.88 4.98
C LEU A 96 14.94 -5.31 5.49
N SER A 97 15.91 -5.47 6.41
CA SER A 97 16.10 -6.72 7.13
C SER A 97 14.91 -7.04 8.04
N LYS A 98 14.64 -8.32 8.30
CA LYS A 98 13.64 -8.78 9.27
C LYS A 98 13.79 -8.08 10.63
N ARG A 99 15.03 -7.94 11.13
CA ARG A 99 15.31 -7.24 12.40
C ARG A 99 14.90 -5.76 12.35
N THR A 100 15.07 -5.09 11.22
CA THR A 100 14.67 -3.69 11.06
C THR A 100 13.16 -3.55 11.06
N VAL A 101 12.46 -4.45 10.35
CA VAL A 101 10.98 -4.48 10.30
C VAL A 101 10.43 -4.73 11.70
N ASP A 102 10.92 -5.76 12.38
CA ASP A 102 10.47 -6.14 13.73
C ASP A 102 10.65 -5.00 14.75
N ARG A 103 11.81 -4.34 14.77
CA ARG A 103 12.05 -3.21 15.68
C ARG A 103 11.15 -1.99 15.40
N ALA A 104 10.65 -1.85 14.18
CA ALA A 104 9.81 -0.72 13.76
C ALA A 104 8.32 -1.05 13.79
N PHE A 105 7.94 -2.24 14.25
CA PHE A 105 6.57 -2.73 14.29
C PHE A 105 6.17 -3.02 15.73
N SER A 106 4.94 -2.64 16.10
CA SER A 106 4.33 -3.00 17.38
C SER A 106 2.99 -3.67 17.11
N VAL A 107 2.67 -4.69 17.89
CA VAL A 107 1.40 -5.40 17.77
C VAL A 107 0.56 -5.20 19.02
N ASP A 108 -0.73 -5.03 18.79
CA ASP A 108 -1.77 -5.10 19.80
C ASP A 108 -2.83 -6.10 19.32
N GLY A 109 -3.34 -6.94 20.22
CA GLY A 109 -4.35 -7.95 19.88
C GLY A 109 -3.86 -9.12 19.02
N PHE A 110 -2.55 -9.37 18.90
CA PHE A 110 -2.01 -10.43 18.03
C PHE A 110 -2.51 -11.85 18.40
N HIS A 111 -2.81 -12.06 19.68
CA HIS A 111 -3.37 -13.33 20.17
C HIS A 111 -4.66 -13.73 19.45
N HIS A 112 -5.51 -12.77 19.02
CA HIS A 112 -6.71 -13.10 18.24
C HIS A 112 -6.39 -13.84 16.93
N ILE A 113 -5.23 -13.58 16.34
CA ILE A 113 -4.78 -14.28 15.13
C ILE A 113 -4.22 -15.65 15.51
N THR A 114 -3.35 -15.73 16.52
CA THR A 114 -2.73 -17.01 16.91
C THR A 114 -3.75 -18.00 17.44
N ASP A 115 -4.67 -17.56 18.30
CA ASP A 115 -5.71 -18.39 18.89
C ASP A 115 -6.65 -18.93 17.79
N ALA A 116 -6.99 -18.11 16.79
CA ALA A 116 -7.80 -18.55 15.65
C ALA A 116 -7.06 -19.59 14.79
N LEU A 117 -5.74 -19.45 14.61
CA LEU A 117 -4.93 -20.42 13.87
C LEU A 117 -4.79 -21.75 14.63
N GLU A 118 -4.73 -21.73 15.95
CA GLU A 118 -4.68 -22.94 16.79
C GLU A 118 -5.94 -23.81 16.67
N LEU A 119 -7.08 -23.23 16.29
CA LEU A 119 -8.31 -23.98 15.99
C LEU A 119 -8.21 -24.84 14.72
N GLY A 120 -7.15 -24.69 13.92
CA GLY A 120 -6.86 -25.54 12.75
C GLY A 120 -7.65 -25.19 11.48
N ASN A 121 -8.51 -24.18 11.51
CA ASN A 121 -9.36 -23.79 10.37
C ASN A 121 -8.77 -22.63 9.53
N GLY A 122 -7.61 -22.10 9.92
CA GLY A 122 -7.06 -20.87 9.36
C GLY A 122 -7.70 -19.60 9.95
N CYS A 123 -7.26 -18.43 9.48
CA CYS A 123 -7.74 -17.12 9.95
C CYS A 123 -8.00 -16.20 8.75
N ILE A 124 -9.18 -15.59 8.69
CA ILE A 124 -9.50 -14.53 7.73
C ILE A 124 -9.28 -13.18 8.40
N PHE A 125 -8.31 -12.43 7.90
CA PHE A 125 -8.02 -11.08 8.39
C PHE A 125 -8.56 -10.03 7.41
N ALA A 126 -9.65 -9.38 7.79
CA ALA A 126 -10.27 -8.31 7.01
C ALA A 126 -9.79 -6.94 7.50
N LEU A 127 -9.13 -6.19 6.62
CA LEU A 127 -8.54 -4.88 6.93
C LEU A 127 -9.05 -3.80 5.98
N PRO A 128 -9.30 -2.56 6.47
CA PRO A 128 -9.52 -1.42 5.59
C PRO A 128 -8.19 -1.02 4.92
N HIS A 129 -8.28 -0.23 3.84
CA HIS A 129 -7.12 0.42 3.23
C HIS A 129 -6.63 1.57 4.12
N LEU A 130 -6.01 1.23 5.25
CA LEU A 130 -5.55 2.17 6.27
C LEU A 130 -4.11 1.86 6.68
N GLY A 131 -3.29 2.91 6.78
CA GLY A 131 -1.91 2.79 7.22
C GLY A 131 -1.03 2.02 6.24
N GLY A 132 -0.12 1.20 6.77
CA GLY A 132 0.85 0.41 6.00
C GLY A 132 0.54 -1.08 6.03
N TRP A 133 -0.50 -1.56 5.34
CA TRP A 133 -0.84 -2.98 5.36
C TRP A 133 0.25 -3.88 4.77
N GLU A 134 1.09 -3.37 3.86
CA GLU A 134 2.28 -4.09 3.37
C GLU A 134 3.28 -4.39 4.52
N TRP A 135 3.41 -3.48 5.49
CA TRP A 135 4.24 -3.71 6.69
C TRP A 135 3.67 -4.81 7.56
N ALA A 136 2.35 -4.82 7.78
CA ALA A 136 1.70 -5.89 8.53
C ALA A 136 1.90 -7.24 7.83
N GLY A 137 1.73 -7.29 6.51
CA GLY A 137 1.96 -8.49 5.71
C GLY A 137 3.40 -9.00 5.80
N ARG A 138 4.38 -8.11 5.63
CA ARG A 138 5.80 -8.44 5.77
C ARG A 138 6.17 -8.88 7.19
N TRP A 139 5.66 -8.22 8.22
CA TRP A 139 5.96 -8.61 9.60
C TRP A 139 5.40 -10.00 9.90
N MET A 140 4.15 -10.29 9.47
CA MET A 140 3.52 -11.61 9.62
C MET A 140 4.33 -12.73 8.95
N THR A 141 4.78 -12.52 7.71
CA THR A 141 5.59 -13.50 6.97
C THR A 141 6.95 -13.68 7.62
N ASP A 142 7.57 -12.59 8.09
CA ASP A 142 8.81 -12.63 8.87
C ASP A 142 8.63 -13.45 10.17
N GLN A 143 7.48 -13.38 10.85
CA GLN A 143 7.19 -14.22 12.03
C GLN A 143 6.93 -15.71 11.71
N GLY A 144 6.92 -16.09 10.42
CA GLY A 144 6.77 -17.48 9.97
C GLY A 144 5.34 -17.89 9.61
N TYR A 145 4.39 -16.94 9.59
CA TYR A 145 3.03 -17.23 9.16
C TYR A 145 2.91 -17.23 7.64
N ARG A 146 2.16 -18.19 7.11
CA ARG A 146 1.83 -18.24 5.68
C ARG A 146 0.66 -17.30 5.41
N LEU A 147 0.91 -16.24 4.65
CA LEU A 147 -0.09 -15.24 4.33
C LEU A 147 -0.48 -15.32 2.85
N THR A 148 -1.78 -15.48 2.59
CA THR A 148 -2.37 -15.39 1.25
C THR A 148 -3.15 -14.09 1.14
N VAL A 149 -2.91 -13.31 0.08
CA VAL A 149 -3.60 -12.07 -0.21
C VAL A 149 -4.37 -12.18 -1.52
N VAL A 150 -5.60 -11.69 -1.51
CA VAL A 150 -6.44 -11.57 -2.70
C VAL A 150 -6.31 -10.16 -3.23
N VAL A 151 -5.97 -10.01 -4.52
CA VAL A 151 -5.64 -8.72 -5.13
C VAL A 151 -6.40 -8.50 -6.42
N GLU A 152 -6.79 -7.25 -6.69
CA GLU A 152 -7.36 -6.86 -7.97
C GLU A 152 -6.36 -7.08 -9.11
N ALA A 153 -6.84 -7.60 -10.24
CA ALA A 153 -6.05 -7.74 -11.46
C ALA A 153 -5.90 -6.37 -12.14
N LEU A 154 -4.86 -5.62 -11.73
CA LEU A 154 -4.58 -4.28 -12.24
C LEU A 154 -4.27 -4.28 -13.75
N GLU A 155 -4.70 -3.20 -14.38
CA GLU A 155 -4.31 -2.84 -15.74
C GLU A 155 -3.22 -1.75 -15.70
N PRO A 156 -2.14 -1.84 -16.51
CA PRO A 156 -1.83 -2.92 -17.45
C PRO A 156 -1.32 -4.21 -16.72
N PRO A 157 -1.37 -5.39 -17.36
CA PRO A 157 -0.93 -6.66 -16.74
C PRO A 157 0.50 -6.63 -16.18
N GLU A 158 1.40 -5.85 -16.78
CA GLU A 158 2.77 -5.66 -16.31
C GLU A 158 2.83 -4.92 -14.97
N LEU A 159 1.87 -4.02 -14.70
CA LEU A 159 1.74 -3.34 -13.40
C LEU A 159 1.24 -4.30 -12.34
N PHE A 160 0.22 -5.11 -12.68
CA PHE A 160 -0.27 -6.18 -11.81
C PHE A 160 0.88 -7.13 -11.43
N GLN A 161 1.60 -7.64 -12.44
CA GLN A 161 2.69 -8.58 -12.22
C GLN A 161 3.77 -7.98 -11.32
N TRP A 162 4.13 -6.71 -11.54
CA TRP A 162 5.10 -6.01 -10.70
C TRP A 162 4.67 -5.91 -9.23
N PHE A 163 3.41 -5.55 -8.95
CA PHE A 163 2.87 -5.52 -7.59
C PHE A 163 2.73 -6.91 -6.97
N ALA A 164 2.42 -7.93 -7.78
CA ALA A 164 2.37 -9.31 -7.32
C ALA A 164 3.77 -9.80 -6.92
N ASP A 165 4.79 -9.49 -7.71
CA ASP A 165 6.17 -9.88 -7.42
C ASP A 165 6.73 -9.13 -6.22
N LEU A 166 6.39 -7.84 -6.05
CA LEU A 166 6.68 -7.10 -4.82
C LEU A 166 6.16 -7.83 -3.58
N ARG A 167 4.91 -8.29 -3.58
CA ARG A 167 4.31 -8.98 -2.43
C ARG A 167 4.86 -10.39 -2.22
N LYS A 168 5.24 -11.08 -3.29
CA LYS A 168 5.97 -12.35 -3.21
C LYS A 168 7.35 -12.18 -2.58
N GLU A 169 8.08 -11.11 -2.93
CA GLU A 169 9.36 -10.76 -2.26
C GLU A 169 9.18 -10.53 -0.75
N LEU A 170 8.00 -10.04 -0.34
CA LEU A 170 7.62 -9.89 1.07
C LEU A 170 7.12 -11.20 1.72
N GLY A 171 7.15 -12.33 1.01
CA GLY A 171 6.79 -13.66 1.53
C GLY A 171 5.31 -14.02 1.43
N MET A 172 4.50 -13.23 0.71
CA MET A 172 3.06 -13.48 0.57
C MET A 172 2.75 -14.33 -0.67
N THR A 173 1.72 -15.17 -0.56
CA THR A 173 1.08 -15.81 -1.72
C THR A 173 0.02 -14.87 -2.28
N VAL A 174 0.07 -14.58 -3.58
CA VAL A 174 -0.80 -13.60 -4.24
C VAL A 174 -1.79 -14.32 -5.14
N VAL A 175 -3.08 -14.11 -4.90
CA VAL A 175 -4.18 -14.68 -5.70
C VAL A 175 -4.94 -13.53 -6.38
N PRO A 176 -4.97 -13.45 -7.72
CA PRO A 176 -5.77 -12.44 -8.41
C PRO A 176 -7.26 -12.71 -8.25
N THR A 177 -8.05 -11.65 -8.14
CA THR A 177 -9.51 -11.73 -8.30
C THR A 177 -9.85 -12.03 -9.75
N GLY A 178 -10.83 -12.89 -9.98
CA GLY A 178 -11.34 -13.17 -11.32
C GLY A 178 -12.21 -14.42 -11.34
N PRO A 179 -12.75 -14.81 -12.51
CA PRO A 179 -13.63 -15.97 -12.66
C PRO A 179 -13.00 -17.30 -12.20
N GLN A 180 -11.68 -17.37 -12.12
CA GLN A 180 -10.93 -18.55 -11.68
C GLN A 180 -10.43 -18.45 -10.23
N ALA A 181 -10.77 -17.38 -9.50
CA ALA A 181 -10.33 -17.23 -8.12
C ALA A 181 -11.00 -18.29 -7.22
N GLY A 182 -10.20 -19.18 -6.63
CA GLY A 182 -10.67 -20.24 -5.74
C GLY A 182 -11.10 -21.54 -6.44
N ALA A 183 -10.83 -21.68 -7.74
CA ALA A 183 -10.97 -22.93 -8.49
C ALA A 183 -9.80 -23.91 -8.24
#